data_AF-A0A1Q7KRJ5-F1
#
_entry.id   AF-A0A1Q7KRJ5-F1
#
_cell.length_a   1.000
_cell.length_b   1.000
_cell.length_c   1.000
_cell.angle_alpha   90.00
_cell.angle_beta   90.00
_cell.angle_gamma   90.00
#
_symmetry.space_group_name_H-M   'P 1'
#
loop_
_entity.id
_entity.type
_entity.pdbx_description
1 polymer ?
#
loop_
_entity_poly.entity_id
_entity_poly.type
_entity_poly.pdbx_seq_one_letter_code
_entity_poly.pdbx_strand_id
1 'polypeptide(L)'
;MARCPILLRHCDRGLGAKPQLTSQRRPFTNGTADGDVVIEWNTAALNAIRTGRTPPPIASRALAILHASIYDAINGIDRRHEAYLVQGAVPASASEEAAASAAAHRVLVTLFPANAPSFDDLHTTILTAIPKDPQKNAGIAWGESVADEILARRGNDGSGTTVPPPSGSGPGVWQPTPPAFAPYLLPQWAFVTPFGSTLRTTTKSKHWARQLALHAHLSKI
;
A
#
# COMPACT_ATOMS: atom_id res chain seq x y z
N MET A 1 -25.20 81.99 8.78
CA MET A 1 -25.99 81.39 9.88
C MET A 1 -25.77 79.89 9.79
N ALA A 2 -24.81 79.34 10.55
CA ALA A 2 -24.94 78.80 11.91
C ALA A 2 -25.44 77.34 11.87
N ARG A 3 -24.88 76.35 12.58
CA ARG A 3 -23.60 76.10 13.27
C ARG A 3 -23.64 74.60 13.63
N CYS A 4 -22.47 73.98 13.71
CA CYS A 4 -22.22 72.62 14.21
C CYS A 4 -22.72 72.42 15.66
N PRO A 5 -22.91 71.16 16.11
CA PRO A 5 -22.10 70.77 17.27
C PRO A 5 -21.50 69.35 17.18
N ILE A 6 -20.20 69.33 17.45
CA ILE A 6 -19.37 68.20 17.86
C ILE A 6 -19.73 67.85 19.31
N LEU A 7 -19.92 66.56 19.61
CA LEU A 7 -19.90 66.06 20.99
C LEU A 7 -18.81 64.98 21.12
N LEU A 8 -17.78 65.33 21.90
CA LEU A 8 -16.74 64.44 22.39
C LEU A 8 -17.32 63.42 23.38
N ARG A 9 -16.98 62.14 23.22
CA ARG A 9 -16.77 61.21 24.34
C ARG A 9 -15.58 60.31 24.05
N HIS A 10 -14.53 60.47 24.85
CA HIS A 10 -13.54 59.43 25.14
C HIS A 10 -14.22 58.32 25.94
N CYS A 11 -13.93 57.05 25.61
CA CYS A 11 -14.00 55.94 26.54
C CYS A 11 -12.70 55.14 26.46
N ASP A 12 -12.05 55.08 27.62
CA ASP A 12 -10.88 54.30 27.98
C ASP A 12 -11.26 52.81 28.14
N ARG A 13 -10.28 51.94 27.90
CA ARG A 13 -10.10 50.56 28.39
C ARG A 13 -11.26 49.56 28.39
N GLY A 14 -11.02 48.46 27.67
CA GLY A 14 -11.56 47.15 27.98
C GLY A 14 -10.75 46.04 27.31
N LEU A 15 -9.78 45.47 28.03
CA LEU A 15 -9.13 44.20 27.68
C LEU A 15 -10.23 43.11 27.59
N GLY A 16 -10.78 42.93 26.40
CA GLY A 16 -11.70 41.83 26.12
C GLY A 16 -10.96 40.51 26.26
N ALA A 17 -11.34 39.74 27.27
CA ALA A 17 -10.94 38.35 27.44
C ALA A 17 -11.12 37.62 26.10
N LYS A 18 -10.03 37.06 25.57
CA LYS A 18 -10.09 36.17 24.40
C LYS A 18 -11.07 35.04 24.75
N PRO A 19 -12.03 34.69 23.88
CA PRO A 19 -12.82 33.49 24.10
C PRO A 19 -11.84 32.33 24.17
N GLN A 20 -11.75 31.71 25.35
CA GLN A 20 -11.13 30.40 25.46
C GLN A 20 -11.93 29.50 24.52
N LEU A 21 -11.31 29.14 23.40
CA LEU A 21 -11.71 28.01 22.60
C LEU A 21 -11.64 26.81 23.56
N THR A 22 -12.75 26.55 24.24
CA THR A 22 -13.00 25.24 24.80
C THR A 22 -12.89 24.31 23.62
N SER A 23 -11.75 23.62 23.53
CA SER A 23 -11.60 22.43 22.71
C SER A 23 -12.60 21.43 23.25
N GLN A 24 -13.86 21.61 22.84
CA GLN A 24 -14.88 20.59 22.83
C GLN A 24 -14.27 19.46 22.01
N ARG A 25 -13.63 18.50 22.70
CA ARG A 25 -13.32 17.20 22.14
C ARG A 25 -14.68 16.67 21.68
N ARG A 26 -14.97 16.84 20.39
CA ARG A 26 -16.04 16.10 19.77
C ARG A 26 -15.72 14.63 20.06
N PRO A 27 -16.63 13.83 20.63
CA PRO A 27 -16.43 12.39 20.66
C PRO A 27 -16.10 11.96 19.23
N PHE A 28 -15.15 11.02 19.09
CA PHE A 28 -14.88 10.38 17.81
C PHE A 28 -16.17 9.69 17.38
N THR A 29 -17.03 10.41 16.66
CA THR A 29 -18.08 9.80 15.86
C THR A 29 -17.37 9.08 14.74
N ASN A 30 -17.39 7.75 14.77
CA ASN A 30 -16.85 6.82 13.77
C ASN A 30 -16.90 7.46 12.37
N GLY A 31 -15.73 7.84 11.87
CA GLY A 31 -15.59 8.43 10.56
C GLY A 31 -15.60 7.30 9.52
N THR A 32 -16.56 7.38 8.59
CA THR A 32 -16.57 6.69 7.28
C THR A 32 -16.20 5.20 7.28
N ALA A 33 -17.19 4.33 7.09
CA ALA A 33 -17.06 2.86 7.06
C ALA A 33 -15.89 2.29 6.20
N ASP A 34 -15.38 3.06 5.23
CA ASP A 34 -14.21 2.69 4.42
C ASP A 34 -12.87 2.71 5.19
N GLY A 35 -12.67 3.66 6.13
CA GLY A 35 -11.43 3.68 6.94
C GLY A 35 -11.30 2.45 7.85
N ASP A 36 -12.44 1.98 8.34
CA ASP A 36 -12.52 0.80 9.21
C ASP A 36 -12.24 -0.49 8.42
N VAL A 37 -12.80 -0.63 7.20
CA VAL A 37 -12.61 -1.84 6.38
C VAL A 37 -11.15 -2.09 6.00
N VAL A 38 -10.38 -1.03 5.69
CA VAL A 38 -8.95 -1.15 5.36
C VAL A 38 -8.12 -1.60 6.56
N ILE A 39 -8.47 -1.12 7.76
CA ILE A 39 -7.79 -1.50 9.01
C ILE A 39 -8.08 -2.96 9.37
N GLU A 40 -9.32 -3.41 9.19
CA GLU A 40 -9.72 -4.80 9.41
C GLU A 40 -8.96 -5.77 8.51
N TRP A 41 -8.89 -5.47 7.20
CA TRP A 41 -8.15 -6.31 6.25
C TRP A 41 -6.63 -6.29 6.47
N ASN A 42 -6.05 -5.15 6.84
CA ASN A 42 -4.65 -5.10 7.25
C ASN A 42 -4.40 -5.98 8.49
N THR A 43 -5.30 -5.94 9.47
CA THR A 43 -5.19 -6.76 10.69
C THR A 43 -5.27 -8.25 10.35
N ALA A 44 -6.20 -8.66 9.48
CA ALA A 44 -6.33 -10.03 9.00
C ALA A 44 -5.07 -10.51 8.27
N ALA A 45 -4.51 -9.68 7.38
CA ALA A 45 -3.28 -9.98 6.66
C ALA A 45 -2.07 -10.14 7.60
N LEU A 46 -1.91 -9.24 8.57
CA LEU A 46 -0.83 -9.33 9.56
C LEU A 46 -0.94 -10.58 10.44
N ASN A 47 -2.17 -11.00 10.78
CA ASN A 47 -2.40 -12.25 11.51
C ASN A 47 -2.01 -13.47 10.67
N ALA A 48 -2.36 -13.50 9.38
CA ALA A 48 -1.95 -14.58 8.46
C ALA A 48 -0.42 -14.64 8.30
N ILE A 49 0.23 -13.48 8.14
CA ILE A 49 1.70 -13.37 8.06
C ILE A 49 2.36 -13.93 9.33
N ARG A 50 1.85 -13.56 10.51
CA ARG A 50 2.38 -13.99 11.81
C ARG A 50 2.20 -15.49 12.03
N THR A 51 1.00 -16.01 11.78
CA THR A 51 0.67 -17.43 11.98
C THR A 51 1.42 -18.32 10.99
N GLY A 52 1.51 -17.90 9.72
CA GLY A 52 2.26 -18.59 8.68
C GLY A 52 3.78 -18.41 8.75
N ARG A 53 4.31 -17.59 9.68
CA ARG A 53 5.73 -17.23 9.79
C ARG A 53 6.32 -16.79 8.45
N THR A 54 5.55 -15.98 7.71
CA THR A 54 5.89 -15.60 6.34
C THR A 54 7.20 -14.79 6.32
N PRO A 55 8.20 -15.15 5.51
CA PRO A 55 9.46 -14.42 5.43
C PRO A 55 9.26 -12.94 5.07
N PRO A 56 10.05 -12.00 5.63
CA PRO A 56 9.79 -10.57 5.47
C PRO A 56 9.64 -10.09 4.01
N PRO A 57 10.48 -10.51 3.03
CA PRO A 57 10.32 -10.05 1.66
C PRO A 57 9.03 -10.55 0.98
N ILE A 58 8.56 -11.74 1.35
CA ILE A 58 7.28 -12.30 0.89
C ILE A 58 6.11 -11.56 1.54
N ALA A 59 6.20 -11.30 2.85
CA ALA A 59 5.18 -10.57 3.61
C ALA A 59 5.00 -9.14 3.07
N SER A 60 6.10 -8.41 2.86
CA SER A 60 6.04 -7.05 2.28
C SER A 60 5.42 -7.04 0.89
N ARG A 61 5.74 -8.03 0.04
CA ARG A 61 5.11 -8.17 -1.28
C ARG A 61 3.61 -8.44 -1.15
N ALA A 62 3.20 -9.34 -0.27
CA ALA A 62 1.78 -9.65 -0.07
C ALA A 62 0.97 -8.42 0.39
N LEU A 63 1.51 -7.64 1.34
CA LEU A 63 0.89 -6.39 1.79
C LEU A 63 0.83 -5.34 0.68
N ALA A 64 1.85 -5.24 -0.16
CA ALA A 64 1.84 -4.34 -1.31
C ALA A 64 0.74 -4.72 -2.33
N ILE A 65 0.57 -6.02 -2.61
CA ILE A 65 -0.52 -6.51 -3.48
C ILE A 65 -1.88 -6.19 -2.87
N LEU A 66 -2.06 -6.50 -1.58
CA LEU A 66 -3.31 -6.22 -0.86
C LEU A 66 -3.70 -4.75 -0.94
N HIS A 67 -2.80 -3.86 -0.52
CA HIS A 67 -3.12 -2.43 -0.44
C HIS A 67 -3.21 -1.76 -1.81
N ALA A 68 -2.47 -2.24 -2.82
CA ALA A 68 -2.66 -1.79 -4.20
C ALA A 68 -4.06 -2.16 -4.72
N SER A 69 -4.54 -3.38 -4.44
CA SER A 69 -5.88 -3.83 -4.86
C SER A 69 -7.00 -3.07 -4.16
N ILE A 70 -6.87 -2.85 -2.85
CA ILE A 70 -7.83 -2.02 -2.11
C ILE A 70 -7.85 -0.59 -2.67
N TYR A 71 -6.66 -0.01 -2.89
CA TYR A 71 -6.53 1.36 -3.41
C TYR A 71 -7.19 1.52 -4.78
N ASP A 72 -6.87 0.65 -5.75
CA ASP A 72 -7.46 0.74 -7.10
C ASP A 72 -8.97 0.43 -7.09
N ALA A 73 -9.43 -0.45 -6.20
CA ALA A 73 -10.85 -0.76 -6.06
C ALA A 73 -11.66 0.47 -5.61
N ILE A 74 -11.20 1.16 -4.56
CA ILE A 74 -11.85 2.38 -4.05
C ILE A 74 -11.68 3.52 -5.07
N ASN A 75 -10.47 3.73 -5.58
CA ASN A 75 -10.19 4.84 -6.49
C ASN A 75 -10.90 4.70 -7.85
N GLY A 76 -11.20 3.48 -8.31
CA GLY A 76 -12.04 3.26 -9.50
C GLY A 76 -13.49 3.75 -9.35
N ILE A 77 -13.97 3.89 -8.11
CA ILE A 77 -15.29 4.44 -7.77
C ILE A 77 -15.18 5.95 -7.52
N ASP A 78 -14.30 6.35 -6.60
CA ASP A 78 -14.15 7.76 -6.15
C ASP A 78 -13.52 8.67 -7.22
N ARG A 79 -12.53 8.13 -7.95
CA ARG A 79 -11.79 8.79 -9.05
C ARG A 79 -11.08 10.09 -8.67
N ARG A 80 -10.69 10.25 -7.39
CA ARG A 80 -9.95 11.44 -6.93
C ARG A 80 -8.45 11.36 -7.17
N HIS A 81 -7.93 10.17 -7.46
CA HIS A 81 -6.49 9.94 -7.63
C HIS A 81 -6.18 9.17 -8.92
N GLU A 82 -4.89 9.11 -9.28
CA GLU A 82 -4.42 8.26 -10.36
C GLU A 82 -4.39 6.80 -9.90
N ALA A 83 -5.00 5.90 -10.67
CA ALA A 83 -4.95 4.48 -10.37
C ALA A 83 -3.50 3.97 -10.41
N TYR A 84 -3.16 3.05 -9.53
CA TYR A 84 -1.86 2.38 -9.53
C TYR A 84 -1.69 1.54 -10.78
N LEU A 85 -2.68 0.71 -11.12
CA LEU A 85 -2.61 -0.21 -12.24
C LEU A 85 -3.93 -0.35 -12.99
N VAL A 86 -5.02 -0.63 -12.27
CA VAL A 86 -6.30 -0.98 -12.89
C VAL A 86 -7.06 0.30 -13.19
N GLN A 87 -7.06 0.67 -14.46
CA GLN A 87 -7.86 1.78 -14.96
C GLN A 87 -9.26 1.26 -15.32
N GLY A 88 -10.27 1.70 -14.59
CA GLY A 88 -11.64 1.35 -14.92
C GLY A 88 -12.65 2.26 -14.23
N ALA A 89 -13.87 2.23 -14.77
CA ALA A 89 -14.97 3.05 -14.31
C ALA A 89 -16.19 2.15 -14.08
N VAL A 90 -16.41 1.79 -12.83
CA VAL A 90 -17.70 1.27 -12.33
C VAL A 90 -18.60 2.47 -12.00
N PRO A 91 -19.94 2.39 -12.01
CA PRO A 91 -20.78 3.52 -11.61
C PRO A 91 -20.32 4.13 -10.28
N ALA A 92 -20.24 5.48 -10.20
CA ALA A 92 -19.82 6.19 -8.97
C ALA A 92 -20.73 5.93 -7.76
N SER A 93 -21.90 5.31 -8.00
CA SER A 93 -22.81 4.84 -6.96
C SER A 93 -22.42 3.49 -6.36
N ALA A 94 -21.45 2.75 -6.92
CA ALA A 94 -21.03 1.47 -6.37
C ALA A 94 -20.46 1.64 -4.94
N SER A 95 -20.63 0.62 -4.10
CA SER A 95 -20.16 0.66 -2.72
C SER A 95 -18.64 0.49 -2.67
N GLU A 96 -17.94 1.54 -2.22
CA GLU A 96 -16.48 1.53 -1.97
C GLU A 96 -16.10 0.46 -0.95
N GLU A 97 -16.84 0.37 0.16
CA GLU A 97 -16.61 -0.62 1.22
C GLU A 97 -16.75 -2.06 0.71
N ALA A 98 -17.76 -2.34 -0.13
CA ALA A 98 -17.95 -3.65 -0.74
C ALA A 98 -16.81 -3.97 -1.73
N ALA A 99 -16.36 -2.98 -2.50
CA ALA A 99 -15.24 -3.14 -3.44
C ALA A 99 -13.91 -3.39 -2.73
N ALA A 100 -13.61 -2.60 -1.69
CA ALA A 100 -12.43 -2.78 -0.86
C ALA A 100 -12.40 -4.18 -0.23
N SER A 101 -13.54 -4.62 0.33
CA SER A 101 -13.64 -5.93 0.96
C SER A 101 -13.49 -7.08 -0.02
N ALA A 102 -14.10 -6.99 -1.20
CA ALA A 102 -13.99 -8.01 -2.24
C ALA A 102 -12.57 -8.10 -2.82
N ALA A 103 -11.92 -6.96 -3.06
CA ALA A 103 -10.55 -6.92 -3.54
C ALA A 103 -9.58 -7.55 -2.51
N ALA A 104 -9.72 -7.18 -1.23
CA ALA A 104 -8.89 -7.69 -0.15
C ALA A 104 -9.08 -9.20 0.06
N HIS A 105 -10.33 -9.65 0.11
CA HIS A 105 -10.68 -11.06 0.23
C HIS A 105 -10.03 -11.87 -0.89
N ARG A 106 -10.23 -11.46 -2.15
CA ARG A 106 -9.71 -12.15 -3.33
C ARG A 106 -8.18 -12.27 -3.31
N VAL A 107 -7.47 -11.20 -2.94
CA VAL A 107 -6.00 -11.24 -2.78
C VAL A 107 -5.58 -12.22 -1.69
N LEU A 108 -6.17 -12.12 -0.50
CA LEU A 108 -5.69 -12.86 0.65
C LEU A 108 -6.02 -14.36 0.60
N VAL A 109 -7.18 -14.77 0.07
CA VAL A 109 -7.45 -16.20 -0.16
C VAL A 109 -6.50 -16.80 -1.20
N THR A 110 -6.04 -15.99 -2.16
CA THR A 110 -5.06 -16.41 -3.18
C THR A 110 -3.67 -16.56 -2.58
N LEU A 111 -3.21 -15.59 -1.78
CA LEU A 111 -1.85 -15.56 -1.24
C LEU A 111 -1.67 -16.41 0.01
N PHE A 112 -2.74 -16.61 0.80
CA PHE A 112 -2.72 -17.33 2.08
C PHE A 112 -3.89 -18.33 2.15
N PRO A 113 -3.91 -19.38 1.30
CA PRO A 113 -5.04 -20.30 1.21
C PRO A 113 -5.34 -21.05 2.51
N ALA A 114 -4.34 -21.27 3.38
CA ALA A 114 -4.53 -21.88 4.69
C ALA A 114 -5.36 -21.01 5.66
N ASN A 115 -5.46 -19.71 5.39
CA ASN A 115 -6.22 -18.74 6.18
C ASN A 115 -7.57 -18.39 5.53
N ALA A 116 -7.91 -18.98 4.37
CA ALA A 116 -9.11 -18.67 3.61
C ALA A 116 -10.41 -18.66 4.46
N PRO A 117 -10.68 -19.64 5.35
CA PRO A 117 -11.89 -19.61 6.18
C PRO A 117 -12.03 -18.32 7.01
N SER A 118 -10.92 -17.82 7.59
CA SER A 118 -10.96 -16.58 8.37
C SER A 118 -11.20 -15.34 7.52
N PHE A 119 -10.76 -15.35 6.26
CA PHE A 119 -11.04 -14.26 5.33
C PHE A 119 -12.47 -14.33 4.80
N ASP A 120 -12.99 -15.53 4.54
CA ASP A 120 -14.39 -15.77 4.15
C ASP A 120 -15.35 -15.23 5.22
N ASP A 121 -15.07 -15.51 6.50
CA ASP A 121 -15.85 -15.01 7.64
C ASP A 121 -15.80 -13.48 7.75
N LEU A 122 -14.62 -12.87 7.62
CA LEU A 122 -14.45 -11.42 7.66
C LEU A 122 -15.20 -10.74 6.50
N HIS A 123 -15.02 -11.25 5.28
CA HIS A 123 -15.68 -10.73 4.10
C HIS A 123 -17.21 -10.82 4.23
N THR A 124 -17.72 -11.96 4.69
CA THR A 124 -19.16 -12.15 4.96
C THR A 124 -19.67 -11.18 6.01
N THR A 125 -18.92 -10.95 7.08
CA THR A 125 -19.28 -10.03 8.16
C THR A 125 -19.41 -8.60 7.65
N ILE A 126 -18.39 -8.11 6.94
CA ILE A 126 -18.39 -6.78 6.32
C ILE A 126 -19.57 -6.64 5.35
N LEU A 127 -19.73 -7.59 4.42
CA LEU A 127 -20.80 -7.50 3.44
C LEU A 127 -22.19 -7.54 4.09
N THR A 128 -22.39 -8.26 5.19
CA THR A 128 -23.70 -8.32 5.87
C THR A 128 -24.10 -6.97 6.47
N ALA A 129 -23.14 -6.11 6.83
CA ALA A 129 -23.41 -4.75 7.31
C ALA A 129 -23.84 -3.78 6.19
N ILE A 130 -23.52 -4.09 4.93
CA ILE A 130 -23.86 -3.26 3.77
C ILE A 130 -25.26 -3.63 3.24
N PRO A 131 -26.16 -2.66 3.02
CA PRO A 131 -27.48 -2.89 2.43
C PRO A 131 -27.43 -3.74 1.16
N LYS A 132 -28.40 -4.65 1.02
CA LYS A 132 -28.50 -5.54 -0.15
C LYS A 132 -29.12 -4.80 -1.33
N ASP A 133 -28.32 -4.01 -2.02
CA ASP A 133 -28.70 -3.21 -3.19
C ASP A 133 -27.80 -3.49 -4.41
N PRO A 134 -28.15 -2.96 -5.60
CA PRO A 134 -27.30 -3.09 -6.78
C PRO A 134 -25.90 -2.47 -6.62
N GLN A 135 -25.76 -1.45 -5.78
CA GLN A 135 -24.52 -0.73 -5.53
C GLN A 135 -23.48 -1.61 -4.82
N LYS A 136 -23.92 -2.41 -3.85
CA LYS A 136 -23.11 -3.44 -3.20
C LYS A 136 -22.61 -4.47 -4.20
N ASN A 137 -23.50 -5.04 -5.02
CA ASN A 137 -23.11 -6.05 -6.00
C ASN A 137 -22.14 -5.49 -7.06
N ALA A 138 -22.35 -4.25 -7.49
CA ALA A 138 -21.43 -3.56 -8.40
C ALA A 138 -20.05 -3.34 -7.76
N GLY A 139 -20.01 -2.98 -6.47
CA GLY A 139 -18.77 -2.87 -5.70
C GLY A 139 -18.02 -4.20 -5.60
N ILE A 140 -18.70 -5.29 -5.25
CA ILE A 140 -18.10 -6.63 -5.15
C ILE A 140 -17.47 -7.04 -6.48
N ALA A 141 -18.24 -7.02 -7.57
CA ALA A 141 -17.77 -7.43 -8.88
C ALA A 141 -16.58 -6.58 -9.37
N TRP A 142 -16.61 -5.26 -9.08
CA TRP A 142 -15.50 -4.37 -9.38
C TRP A 142 -14.24 -4.72 -8.57
N GLY A 143 -14.37 -4.86 -7.25
CA GLY A 143 -13.24 -5.21 -6.36
C GLY A 143 -12.58 -6.53 -6.73
N GLU A 144 -13.37 -7.56 -7.04
CA GLU A 144 -12.85 -8.86 -7.53
C GLU A 144 -12.05 -8.69 -8.83
N SER A 145 -12.57 -7.91 -9.78
CA SER A 145 -11.89 -7.69 -11.07
C SER A 145 -10.55 -6.95 -10.91
N VAL A 146 -10.50 -5.96 -10.00
CA VAL A 146 -9.27 -5.21 -9.69
C VAL A 146 -8.22 -6.14 -9.06
N ALA A 147 -8.63 -6.94 -8.08
CA ALA A 147 -7.74 -7.91 -7.44
C ALA A 147 -7.19 -8.94 -8.42
N ASP A 148 -8.04 -9.46 -9.32
CA ASP A 148 -7.63 -10.41 -10.35
C ASP A 148 -6.59 -9.82 -11.31
N GLU A 149 -6.77 -8.57 -11.77
CA GLU A 149 -5.78 -7.94 -12.64
C GLU A 149 -4.45 -7.68 -11.92
N ILE A 150 -4.48 -7.20 -10.67
CA ILE A 150 -3.26 -6.97 -9.90
C ILE A 150 -2.54 -8.29 -9.60
N LEU A 151 -3.26 -9.34 -9.19
CA LEU A 151 -2.69 -10.68 -9.00
C LEU A 151 -2.07 -11.20 -10.29
N ALA A 152 -2.74 -11.06 -11.43
CA ALA A 152 -2.21 -11.48 -12.74
C ALA A 152 -0.93 -10.71 -13.10
N ARG A 153 -0.91 -9.38 -12.89
CA ARG A 153 0.26 -8.53 -13.11
C ARG A 153 1.42 -8.86 -12.19
N ARG A 154 1.15 -9.41 -11.01
CA ARG A 154 2.16 -9.81 -10.02
C ARG A 154 2.55 -11.28 -10.14
N GLY A 155 1.73 -12.13 -10.77
CA GLY A 155 2.06 -13.55 -10.98
C GLY A 155 3.38 -13.78 -11.72
N ASN A 156 3.78 -12.83 -12.57
CA ASN A 156 5.02 -12.88 -13.37
C ASN A 156 6.00 -11.74 -13.06
N ASP A 157 5.98 -11.20 -11.84
CA ASP A 157 6.83 -10.05 -11.49
C ASP A 157 8.30 -10.41 -11.24
N GLY A 158 8.68 -11.68 -11.24
CA GLY A 158 10.05 -12.16 -10.99
C GLY A 158 10.25 -12.78 -9.60
N SER A 159 9.25 -12.71 -8.70
CA SER A 159 9.37 -13.29 -7.35
C SER A 159 9.51 -14.83 -7.34
N GLY A 160 9.02 -15.49 -8.40
CA GLY A 160 9.08 -16.94 -8.60
C GLY A 160 10.25 -17.41 -9.48
N THR A 161 11.11 -16.50 -9.95
CA THR A 161 12.24 -16.89 -10.80
C THR A 161 13.21 -17.79 -10.03
N THR A 162 13.80 -18.78 -10.70
CA THR A 162 14.87 -19.60 -10.12
C THR A 162 16.22 -18.99 -10.48
N VAL A 163 17.05 -18.73 -9.47
CA VAL A 163 18.40 -18.19 -9.66
C VAL A 163 19.39 -19.13 -8.96
N PRO A 164 20.35 -19.73 -9.68
CA PRO A 164 21.33 -20.61 -9.06
C PRO A 164 22.28 -19.81 -8.15
N PRO A 165 22.79 -20.41 -7.07
CA PRO A 165 23.80 -19.76 -6.25
C PRO A 165 25.09 -19.50 -7.05
N PRO A 166 25.90 -18.50 -6.67
CA PRO A 166 27.20 -18.27 -7.29
C PRO A 166 28.08 -19.52 -7.22
N SER A 167 28.71 -19.89 -8.34
CA SER A 167 29.70 -20.97 -8.38
C SER A 167 31.07 -20.48 -7.92
N GLY A 168 31.81 -21.32 -7.18
CA GLY A 168 33.23 -21.09 -6.87
C GLY A 168 33.54 -21.15 -5.38
N SER A 169 34.79 -20.82 -5.03
CA SER A 169 35.29 -20.70 -3.66
C SER A 169 36.33 -19.57 -3.58
N GLY A 170 36.54 -19.06 -2.36
CA GLY A 170 37.51 -17.99 -2.09
C GLY A 170 36.87 -16.67 -1.62
N PRO A 171 37.70 -15.65 -1.31
CA PRO A 171 37.22 -14.37 -0.79
C PRO A 171 36.18 -13.71 -1.71
N GLY A 172 35.04 -13.29 -1.14
CA GLY A 172 33.97 -12.60 -1.86
C GLY A 172 32.90 -13.50 -2.51
N VAL A 173 33.11 -14.82 -2.55
CA VAL A 173 32.09 -15.78 -3.02
C VAL A 173 31.20 -16.18 -1.85
N TRP A 174 29.88 -16.05 -2.00
CA TRP A 174 28.94 -16.54 -0.98
C TRP A 174 29.11 -18.05 -0.79
N GLN A 175 29.12 -18.51 0.46
CA GLN A 175 29.22 -19.92 0.83
C GLN A 175 28.15 -20.25 1.88
N PRO A 176 27.52 -21.44 1.83
CA PRO A 176 26.62 -21.89 2.88
C PRO A 176 27.40 -22.08 4.19
N THR A 177 26.89 -21.55 5.30
CA THR A 177 27.57 -21.58 6.60
C THR A 177 27.15 -22.81 7.43
N PRO A 178 28.09 -23.56 8.04
CA PRO A 178 27.78 -24.61 9.01
C PRO A 178 27.01 -24.08 10.24
N PRO A 179 26.23 -24.94 10.94
CA PRO A 179 25.97 -26.35 10.64
C PRO A 179 24.82 -26.56 9.63
N ALA A 180 24.00 -25.54 9.39
CA ALA A 180 22.75 -25.69 8.63
C ALA A 180 22.95 -25.76 7.11
N PHE A 181 24.05 -25.21 6.60
CA PHE A 181 24.33 -25.10 5.16
C PHE A 181 23.13 -24.57 4.36
N ALA A 182 22.45 -23.55 4.91
CA ALA A 182 21.21 -23.01 4.35
C ALA A 182 21.40 -22.48 2.91
N PRO A 183 20.36 -22.57 2.06
CA PRO A 183 20.43 -22.12 0.67
C PRO A 183 20.59 -20.60 0.57
N TYR A 184 21.03 -20.14 -0.60
CA TYR A 184 21.14 -18.71 -0.90
C TYR A 184 19.74 -18.08 -0.83
N LEU A 185 19.56 -17.12 0.07
CA LEU A 185 18.24 -16.62 0.43
C LEU A 185 17.68 -15.70 -0.66
N LEU A 186 16.60 -16.14 -1.29
CA LEU A 186 15.78 -15.34 -2.23
C LEU A 186 16.59 -14.59 -3.32
N PRO A 187 17.55 -15.22 -4.02
CA PRO A 187 18.37 -14.54 -5.03
C PRO A 187 17.54 -13.92 -6.17
N GLN A 188 16.34 -14.44 -6.39
CA GLN A 188 15.41 -13.93 -7.39
C GLN A 188 14.76 -12.59 -7.04
N TRP A 189 14.82 -12.15 -5.78
CA TRP A 189 14.21 -10.88 -5.37
C TRP A 189 14.80 -9.66 -6.09
N ALA A 190 16.03 -9.76 -6.59
CA ALA A 190 16.66 -8.73 -7.41
C ALA A 190 15.96 -8.50 -8.76
N PHE A 191 15.14 -9.46 -9.22
CA PHE A 191 14.39 -9.40 -10.47
C PHE A 191 12.91 -9.07 -10.27
N VAL A 192 12.46 -8.86 -9.02
CA VAL A 192 11.08 -8.48 -8.73
C VAL A 192 10.81 -7.10 -9.32
N THR A 193 9.79 -7.00 -10.16
CA THR A 193 9.31 -5.75 -10.75
C THR A 193 8.82 -4.85 -9.60
N PRO A 194 9.42 -3.65 -9.42
CA PRO A 194 9.01 -2.75 -8.35
C PRO A 194 7.54 -2.33 -8.46
N PHE A 195 6.92 -2.02 -7.32
CA PHE A 195 5.56 -1.44 -7.24
C PHE A 195 5.59 0.08 -7.46
N GLY A 196 6.69 0.77 -7.14
CA GLY A 196 6.86 2.20 -7.37
C GLY A 196 7.72 2.49 -8.61
N SER A 197 7.83 3.78 -8.96
CA SER A 197 8.54 4.33 -10.14
C SER A 197 9.52 3.37 -10.81
N THR A 198 9.29 3.09 -12.09
CA THR A 198 10.27 2.42 -12.95
C THR A 198 11.55 3.25 -12.92
N LEU A 199 12.58 2.78 -12.21
CA LEU A 199 13.93 3.27 -12.47
C LEU A 199 14.23 2.87 -13.92
N ARG A 200 13.98 3.79 -14.85
CA ARG A 200 14.54 3.72 -16.19
C ARG A 200 16.05 3.67 -15.96
N THR A 201 16.65 2.50 -16.08
CA THR A 201 18.11 2.33 -16.05
C THR A 201 18.74 2.89 -17.31
N THR A 202 18.36 4.10 -17.73
CA THR A 202 19.17 4.91 -18.63
C THR A 202 20.22 5.59 -17.78
N THR A 203 21.25 4.83 -17.43
CA THR A 203 22.67 5.22 -17.41
C THR A 203 23.37 4.23 -16.48
N LYS A 204 23.99 3.19 -17.06
CA LYS A 204 25.20 2.59 -16.46
C LYS A 204 26.09 3.78 -16.09
N SER A 205 26.20 4.07 -14.80
CA SER A 205 26.96 5.22 -14.31
C SER A 205 28.37 5.12 -14.89
N LYS A 206 28.72 6.03 -15.81
CA LYS A 206 30.06 6.13 -16.42
C LYS A 206 31.18 6.32 -15.38
N HIS A 207 30.82 6.44 -14.11
CA HIS A 207 31.73 6.52 -12.97
C HIS A 207 32.48 5.20 -12.68
N TRP A 208 31.84 4.03 -12.76
CA TRP A 208 32.54 2.76 -12.44
C TRP A 208 33.56 2.38 -13.53
N ALA A 209 33.25 2.67 -14.80
CA ALA A 209 34.17 2.45 -15.91
C ALA A 209 35.41 3.38 -15.85
N ARG A 210 35.25 4.59 -15.32
CA ARG A 210 36.37 5.53 -15.11
C ARG A 210 37.25 5.15 -13.91
N GLN A 211 36.68 4.62 -12.83
CA GLN A 211 37.46 4.15 -11.69
C GLN A 211 38.33 2.93 -12.01
N LEU A 212 37.86 2.00 -12.84
CA LEU A 212 38.68 0.86 -13.29
C LEU A 212 39.84 1.31 -14.20
N ALA A 213 39.62 2.29 -15.08
CA ALA A 213 40.65 2.80 -15.97
C ALA A 213 41.77 3.56 -15.23
N LEU A 214 41.44 4.26 -14.13
CA LEU A 214 42.41 4.99 -13.32
C LEU A 214 43.30 4.05 -12.48
N HIS A 215 42.77 2.93 -11.99
CA HIS A 215 43.56 1.94 -11.26
C HIS A 215 44.49 1.13 -12.16
N ALA A 216 44.11 0.89 -13.42
CA ALA A 216 44.96 0.19 -14.39
C ALA A 216 46.21 0.99 -14.82
N HIS A 217 46.22 2.31 -14.66
CA HIS A 217 47.37 3.16 -14.99
C HIS A 217 48.38 3.29 -13.84
N LEU A 218 47.92 3.17 -12.58
CA LEU A 218 48.78 3.25 -11.39
C LEU A 218 49.52 1.94 -11.07
N SER A 219 49.26 0.86 -11.83
CA SER A 219 49.93 -0.44 -11.67
C SER A 219 51.02 -0.69 -12.73
N LYS A 220 51.38 0.33 -13.51
CA LYS A 220 52.42 0.28 -14.55
C LYS A 220 53.47 1.39 -14.45
N ILE A 221 53.55 2.07 -13.30
CA ILE A 221 54.66 2.94 -12.88
C ILE A 221 55.23 2.32 -11.62
#